data_AF-A0A957TB53-F1
#
_entry.id   AF-A0A957TB53-F1
#
_cell.length_a   1.000
_cell.length_b   1.000
_cell.length_c   1.000
_cell.angle_alpha   90.00
_cell.angle_beta   90.00
_cell.angle_gamma   90.00
#
_symmetry.space_group_name_H-M   'P 1'
#
loop_
_entity.id
_entity.type
_entity.pdbx_description
1 polymer ?
#
loop_
_entity_poly.entity_id
_entity_poly.type
_entity_poly.pdbx_seq_one_letter_code
_entity_poly.pdbx_strand_id
1 'polypeptide(L)'
;MKYRTILTSLILVIGAFLFSCANNQEDQTTALDTDAIRTQAVSTYASSLTGLAPTSTPFPTLTPVSLTEEGPTLTLEPSATPNPCFNLLYIDDVTVEDGTRMKAGEVFTKTWLVPNI
;
A
#
# COMPACT_ATOMS: atom_id res chain seq x y z
N MET A 1 -16.54 -20.76 71.06
CA MET A 1 -16.02 -21.42 69.84
C MET A 1 -16.52 -20.77 68.55
N LYS A 2 -17.82 -20.44 68.45
CA LYS A 2 -18.44 -19.78 67.28
C LYS A 2 -17.74 -18.50 66.80
N TYR A 3 -17.34 -17.62 67.73
CA TYR A 3 -16.61 -16.39 67.40
C TYR A 3 -15.18 -16.65 66.88
N ARG A 4 -14.51 -17.70 67.36
CA ARG A 4 -13.16 -18.08 66.89
C ARG A 4 -13.24 -18.66 65.47
N THR A 5 -14.26 -19.46 65.17
CA THR A 5 -14.50 -19.99 63.82
C THR A 5 -14.93 -18.91 62.82
N ILE A 6 -15.67 -17.89 63.27
CA ILE A 6 -16.02 -16.72 62.43
C ILE A 6 -14.77 -15.89 62.13
N LEU A 7 -13.93 -15.63 63.14
CA LEU A 7 -12.68 -14.87 62.98
C LEU A 7 -11.71 -15.57 62.01
N THR A 8 -11.56 -16.89 62.11
CA THR A 8 -10.69 -17.65 61.19
C THR A 8 -11.20 -17.67 59.76
N SER A 9 -12.51 -17.74 59.56
CA SER A 9 -13.13 -17.66 58.22
C SER A 9 -12.91 -16.27 57.59
N LEU A 10 -13.09 -15.21 58.38
CA LEU A 10 -12.90 -13.84 57.93
C LEU A 10 -11.44 -13.59 57.48
N ILE A 11 -10.46 -14.05 58.26
CA ILE A 11 -9.03 -13.91 57.92
C ILE A 11 -8.69 -14.67 56.63
N LEU A 12 -9.26 -15.85 56.42
CA LEU A 12 -9.01 -16.67 55.23
C LEU A 12 -9.60 -16.03 53.95
N VAL A 13 -10.79 -15.45 54.03
CA VAL A 13 -11.42 -14.73 52.91
C VAL A 13 -10.64 -13.46 52.57
N ILE A 14 -10.22 -12.69 53.58
CA ILE A 14 -9.42 -11.47 53.36
C ILE A 14 -8.06 -11.83 52.74
N GLY A 15 -7.41 -12.90 53.20
CA GLY A 15 -6.18 -13.41 52.59
C GLY A 15 -6.34 -13.77 51.11
N ALA A 16 -7.42 -14.46 50.75
CA ALA A 16 -7.70 -14.82 49.35
C ALA A 16 -7.92 -13.57 48.46
N PHE A 17 -8.58 -12.53 48.98
CA PHE A 17 -8.75 -11.27 48.26
C PHE A 17 -7.42 -10.51 48.07
N LEU A 18 -6.52 -10.54 49.04
CA LEU A 18 -5.21 -9.88 48.93
C LEU A 18 -4.26 -10.60 47.96
N PHE A 19 -4.34 -11.92 47.84
CA PHE A 19 -3.56 -12.68 46.85
C PHE A 19 -4.13 -12.63 45.44
N SER A 20 -5.43 -12.34 45.27
CA SER A 20 -6.05 -12.20 43.94
C SER A 20 -5.63 -10.93 43.18
N CYS A 21 -5.00 -9.96 43.85
CA CYS A 21 -4.45 -8.75 43.21
C CYS A 21 -2.96 -8.89 42.84
N ALA A 22 -2.31 -10.00 43.18
CA ALA A 22 -0.98 -10.31 42.65
C ALA A 22 -1.14 -10.97 41.28
N ASN A 23 -1.43 -10.15 40.26
CA ASN A 23 -1.38 -10.56 38.87
C ASN A 23 0.08 -10.91 38.54
N ASN A 24 0.43 -12.20 38.53
CA ASN A 24 1.68 -12.67 37.95
C ASN A 24 1.53 -12.66 36.42
N GLN A 25 1.41 -11.46 35.85
CA GLN A 25 1.61 -11.29 34.43
C GLN A 25 3.11 -11.28 34.23
N GLU A 26 3.66 -12.48 34.00
CA GLU A 26 4.88 -12.58 33.19
C GLU A 26 4.69 -11.66 32.00
N ASP A 27 5.70 -10.84 31.72
CA ASP A 27 5.76 -9.85 30.66
C ASP A 27 5.02 -10.30 29.39
N GLN A 28 3.72 -10.02 29.33
CA GLN A 28 3.03 -9.87 28.07
C GLN A 28 3.50 -8.52 27.56
N THR A 29 4.68 -8.56 26.96
CA THR A 29 5.01 -7.66 25.86
C THR A 29 3.77 -7.69 24.98
N THR A 30 3.04 -6.57 24.90
CA THR A 30 1.99 -6.36 23.91
C THR A 30 2.67 -6.40 22.55
N ALA A 31 2.98 -7.61 22.08
CA ALA A 31 3.26 -7.86 20.69
C ALA A 31 1.94 -7.57 20.00
N LEU A 32 1.81 -6.35 19.49
CA LEU A 32 0.78 -5.98 18.55
C LEU A 32 0.71 -7.12 17.53
N ASP A 33 -0.39 -7.88 17.56
CA ASP A 33 -0.59 -9.04 16.70
C ASP A 33 -0.65 -8.54 15.25
N THR A 34 0.53 -8.54 14.63
CA THR A 34 0.78 -7.93 13.33
C THR A 34 -0.01 -8.69 12.26
N ASP A 35 -0.26 -9.98 12.49
CA ASP A 35 -1.07 -10.80 11.61
C ASP A 35 -2.54 -10.41 11.70
N ALA A 36 -3.10 -10.14 12.89
CA ALA A 36 -4.46 -9.60 13.01
C ALA A 36 -4.64 -8.24 12.31
N ILE A 37 -3.64 -7.36 12.36
CA ILE A 37 -3.67 -6.07 11.64
C ILE A 37 -3.60 -6.28 10.12
N ARG A 38 -2.72 -7.17 9.65
CA ARG A 38 -2.60 -7.51 8.22
C ARG A 38 -3.89 -8.12 7.67
N THR A 39 -4.54 -9.01 8.42
CA THR A 39 -5.81 -9.63 8.02
C THR A 39 -6.93 -8.61 7.88
N GLN A 40 -7.02 -7.63 8.78
CA GLN A 40 -8.03 -6.56 8.71
C GLN A 40 -7.80 -5.60 7.52
N ALA A 41 -6.54 -5.37 7.14
CA ALA A 41 -6.22 -4.55 5.96
C ALA A 41 -6.63 -5.25 4.64
N VAL A 42 -6.39 -6.57 4.53
CA VAL A 42 -6.77 -7.35 3.34
C VAL A 42 -8.28 -7.43 3.16
N SER A 43 -9.06 -7.62 4.24
CA SER A 43 -10.52 -7.67 4.15
C SER A 43 -11.13 -6.34 3.67
N THR A 44 -10.62 -5.21 4.18
CA THR A 44 -11.07 -3.87 3.78
C THR A 44 -10.77 -3.60 2.30
N TYR A 45 -9.59 -4.00 1.81
CA TYR A 45 -9.25 -3.90 0.39
C TYR A 45 -10.20 -4.77 -0.45
N ALA A 46 -10.38 -6.04 -0.11
CA ALA A 46 -11.23 -6.97 -0.86
C ALA A 46 -12.68 -6.49 -0.98
N SER A 47 -13.26 -5.92 0.09
CA SER A 47 -14.61 -5.34 0.04
C SER A 47 -14.75 -4.15 -0.91
N SER A 48 -13.66 -3.42 -1.19
CA SER A 48 -13.67 -2.28 -2.11
C SER A 48 -13.62 -2.66 -3.59
N LEU A 49 -13.23 -3.90 -3.94
CA LEU A 49 -13.15 -4.35 -5.34
C LEU A 49 -14.48 -4.83 -5.94
N THR A 50 -15.51 -5.07 -5.13
CA THR A 50 -16.79 -5.62 -5.60
C THR A 50 -17.67 -4.65 -6.42
N GLY A 51 -17.19 -3.45 -6.74
CA GLY A 51 -18.00 -2.39 -7.38
C GLY A 51 -17.82 -2.18 -8.88
N LEU A 52 -16.87 -2.85 -9.55
CA LEU A 52 -16.59 -2.60 -10.97
C LEU A 52 -16.94 -3.81 -11.83
N ALA A 53 -18.24 -4.04 -12.05
CA ALA A 53 -18.67 -4.84 -13.18
C ALA A 53 -18.28 -4.10 -14.47
N PRO A 54 -17.60 -4.75 -15.44
CA PRO A 54 -17.26 -4.10 -16.70
C PRO A 54 -18.55 -3.81 -17.48
N THR A 55 -18.87 -2.52 -17.66
CA THR A 55 -19.89 -2.08 -18.61
C THR A 55 -19.45 -2.47 -20.01
N SER A 56 -20.23 -3.29 -20.71
CA SER A 56 -19.99 -3.61 -22.12
C SER A 56 -20.16 -2.35 -22.97
N THR A 57 -19.05 -1.70 -23.31
CA THR A 57 -19.01 -0.65 -24.31
C THR A 57 -19.36 -1.24 -25.68
N PRO A 58 -20.21 -0.56 -26.49
CA PRO A 58 -20.47 -1.03 -27.85
C PRO A 58 -19.17 -0.97 -28.68
N PHE A 59 -18.85 -2.08 -29.33
CA PHE A 59 -17.71 -2.19 -30.22
C PHE A 59 -17.96 -1.37 -31.51
N PRO A 60 -17.02 -0.55 -31.98
CA PRO A 60 -17.19 0.17 -33.24
C PRO A 60 -17.21 -0.80 -34.42
N THR A 61 -18.28 -0.76 -35.22
CA THR A 61 -18.33 -1.50 -36.49
C THR A 61 -17.38 -0.84 -37.49
N LEU A 62 -16.31 -1.55 -37.86
CA LEU A 62 -15.38 -1.10 -38.89
C LEU A 62 -16.00 -1.29 -40.27
N THR A 63 -16.22 -0.20 -41.00
CA THR A 63 -16.59 -0.23 -42.42
C THR A 63 -15.40 -0.73 -43.23
N PRO A 64 -15.52 -1.78 -44.06
CA PRO A 64 -14.41 -2.23 -44.89
C PRO A 64 -14.14 -1.18 -45.98
N VAL A 65 -12.98 -0.55 -45.91
CA VAL A 65 -12.46 0.31 -46.98
C VAL A 65 -11.80 -0.60 -48.02
N SER A 66 -12.21 -0.47 -49.28
CA SER A 66 -11.57 -1.16 -50.41
C SER A 66 -10.15 -0.61 -50.58
N LEU A 67 -9.15 -1.47 -50.45
CA LEU A 67 -7.75 -1.12 -50.67
C LEU A 67 -7.45 -1.21 -52.17
N THR A 68 -7.05 -0.09 -52.78
CA THR A 68 -6.39 -0.09 -54.09
C THR A 68 -4.95 -0.54 -53.86
N GLU A 69 -4.54 -1.64 -54.48
CA GLU A 69 -3.18 -2.17 -54.40
C GLU A 69 -2.23 -1.26 -55.20
N GLU A 70 -1.48 -0.43 -54.49
CA GLU A 70 -0.37 0.35 -55.05
C GLU A 70 0.88 -0.54 -55.13
N GLY A 71 1.55 -0.53 -56.29
CA GLY A 71 2.67 -1.41 -56.59
C GLY A 71 3.87 -1.26 -55.62
N PRO A 72 4.87 -2.15 -55.70
CA PRO A 72 5.98 -2.17 -54.75
C PRO A 72 6.75 -0.85 -54.81
N THR A 73 6.58 -0.04 -53.77
CA THR A 73 7.35 1.17 -53.57
C THR A 73 8.71 0.77 -52.99
N LEU A 74 9.79 1.12 -53.69
CA LEU A 74 11.14 0.88 -53.18
C LEU A 74 11.31 1.63 -51.86
N THR A 75 11.34 0.87 -50.76
CA THR A 75 11.61 1.41 -49.43
C THR A 75 13.11 1.63 -49.33
N LEU A 76 13.53 2.90 -49.37
CA LEU A 76 14.93 3.27 -49.13
C LEU A 76 15.31 2.89 -47.69
N GLU A 77 16.49 2.28 -47.53
CA GLU A 77 17.04 1.99 -46.22
C GLU A 77 17.20 3.29 -45.43
N PRO A 78 16.73 3.36 -44.16
CA PRO A 78 16.84 4.57 -43.38
C PRO A 78 18.31 4.95 -43.23
N SER A 79 18.64 6.20 -43.59
CA SER A 79 19.96 6.77 -43.36
C SER A 79 20.30 6.64 -41.87
N ALA A 80 21.51 6.17 -41.56
CA ALA A 80 21.97 6.06 -40.18
C ALA A 80 21.76 7.39 -39.47
N THR A 81 20.86 7.41 -38.50
CA THR A 81 20.62 8.58 -37.66
C THR A 81 21.94 8.88 -36.94
N PRO A 82 22.46 10.11 -36.99
CA PRO A 82 23.57 10.48 -36.14
C PRO A 82 23.23 10.06 -34.71
N ASN A 83 24.16 9.43 -34.00
CA ASN A 83 24.00 9.18 -32.57
C ASN A 83 24.59 10.39 -31.82
N PRO A 84 23.79 11.44 -31.54
CA PRO A 84 24.27 12.54 -30.72
C PRO A 84 24.60 12.00 -29.33
N CYS A 85 25.80 12.28 -28.84
CA CYS A 85 26.19 11.99 -27.46
C CYS A 85 25.41 12.90 -26.51
N PHE A 86 24.15 12.57 -26.24
CA PHE A 86 23.34 13.25 -25.24
C PHE A 86 23.62 12.62 -23.87
N ASN A 87 24.29 13.39 -23.02
CA ASN A 87 24.51 13.02 -21.64
C ASN A 87 23.88 14.06 -20.71
N LEU A 88 23.45 13.61 -19.54
CA LEU A 88 23.02 14.47 -18.45
C LEU A 88 23.46 13.87 -17.13
N LEU A 89 23.60 14.70 -16.12
CA LEU A 89 23.88 14.28 -14.75
C LEU A 89 22.67 14.60 -13.87
N TYR A 90 22.17 13.61 -13.13
CA TYR A 90 21.20 13.89 -12.07
C TYR A 90 21.89 14.53 -10.87
N ILE A 91 21.38 15.66 -10.40
CA ILE A 91 21.86 16.33 -9.19
C ILE A 91 20.85 16.18 -8.06
N ASP A 92 19.59 16.58 -8.28
CA ASP A 92 18.62 16.66 -7.19
C ASP A 92 17.15 16.66 -7.65
N ASP A 93 16.28 16.27 -6.74
CA ASP A 93 14.83 16.46 -6.79
C ASP A 93 14.49 17.83 -6.19
N VAL A 94 14.32 18.83 -7.05
CA VAL A 94 14.01 20.21 -6.62
C VAL A 94 12.62 20.30 -5.97
N THR A 95 11.68 19.48 -6.43
CA THR A 95 10.37 19.34 -5.77
C THR A 95 10.02 17.87 -5.59
N VAL A 96 9.32 17.57 -4.50
CA VAL A 96 8.85 16.21 -4.16
C VAL A 96 10.02 15.23 -4.01
N GLU A 97 10.69 15.35 -2.86
CA GLU A 97 11.74 14.43 -2.43
C GLU A 97 11.20 13.00 -2.27
N ASP A 98 12.11 12.03 -2.35
CA ASP A 98 11.76 10.64 -2.12
C ASP A 98 11.17 10.40 -0.73
N GLY A 99 10.09 9.62 -0.69
CA GLY A 99 9.34 9.34 0.54
C GLY A 99 8.35 10.43 0.95
N THR A 100 8.20 11.51 0.17
CA THR A 100 7.14 12.50 0.38
C THR A 100 5.77 11.82 0.40
N ARG A 101 5.03 11.99 1.50
CA ARG A 101 3.68 11.43 1.64
C ARG A 101 2.66 12.39 1.02
N MET A 102 1.95 11.92 0.00
CA MET A 102 0.91 12.67 -0.70
C MET A 102 -0.50 12.16 -0.32
N LYS A 103 -1.50 13.03 -0.39
CA LYS A 103 -2.90 12.62 -0.25
C LYS A 103 -3.40 11.96 -1.55
N ALA A 104 -4.40 11.09 -1.44
CA ALA A 104 -5.04 10.51 -2.61
C ALA A 104 -5.73 11.61 -3.44
N GLY A 105 -5.45 11.63 -4.75
CA GLY A 105 -6.00 12.63 -5.67
C GLY A 105 -5.31 14.01 -5.63
N GLU A 106 -4.25 14.17 -4.85
CA GLU A 106 -3.45 15.39 -4.83
C GLU A 106 -2.67 15.55 -6.13
N VAL A 107 -2.84 16.69 -6.80
CA VAL A 107 -2.06 17.05 -7.99
C VAL A 107 -0.77 17.71 -7.53
N PHE A 108 0.37 17.24 -8.05
CA PHE A 108 1.67 17.81 -7.75
C PHE A 108 2.52 17.94 -9.02
N THR A 109 3.53 18.81 -8.95
CA THR A 109 4.56 18.96 -9.98
C THR A 109 5.89 18.51 -9.42
N LYS A 110 6.53 17.55 -10.10
CA LYS A 110 7.90 17.14 -9.80
C LYS A 110 8.90 17.86 -10.70
N THR A 111 9.97 18.35 -10.09
CA THR A 111 11.00 19.16 -10.73
C THR A 111 12.36 18.56 -10.41
N TRP A 112 13.20 18.38 -11.42
CA TRP A 112 14.55 17.84 -11.29
C TRP A 112 15.59 18.86 -11.72
N LEU A 113 16.75 18.82 -11.07
CA LEU A 113 17.94 19.54 -11.51
C LEU A 113 18.86 18.58 -12.28
N VAL A 114 18.96 18.78 -13.60
CA VAL A 114 19.72 17.93 -14.53
C VAL A 114 20.50 18.76 -15.54
N PRO A 115 21.80 19.05 -15.32
CA PRO A 115 22.65 19.67 -16.32
C PRO A 115 23.04 18.73 -17.47
N ASN A 116 23.30 19.33 -18.63
CA ASN A 116 23.97 18.69 -19.77
C ASN A 116 25.48 18.57 -19.47
N ILE A 117 26.08 17.43 -19.82
CA ILE A 117 27.50 17.13 -19.57
C ILE A 117 28.22 16.63 -20.82
#